data_AF-A0A4Q3HP87-F1
#
_entry.id   AF-A0A4Q3HP87-F1
#
_cell.length_a   1.000
_cell.length_b   1.000
_cell.length_c   1.000
_cell.angle_alpha   90.00
_cell.angle_beta   90.00
_cell.angle_gamma   90.00
#
_symmetry.space_group_name_H-M   'P 1'
#
loop_
_entity.id
_entity.type
_entity.pdbx_description
1 polymer ?
#
loop_
_entity_poly.entity_id
_entity_poly.type
_entity_poly.pdbx_seq_one_letter_code
_entity_poly.pdbx_strand_id
1 'polypeptide(L)'
;MTREALKTLFHPFATDAIQTPGEGERILFLGAEAGNALPDGFDAEITAIQPFRPLFRSLRDNAFPEPEGEDYDGALVLCGKHRGENENRIAEALARV
;
A
#
# COMPACT_ATOMS: atom_id res chain seq x y z
N MET A 1 -2.14 -17.89 0.46
CA MET A 1 -3.53 -17.40 0.60
C MET A 1 -3.51 -15.88 0.40
N THR A 2 -2.90 -15.45 -0.73
CA THR A 2 -2.21 -14.15 -0.83
C THR A 2 -2.58 -13.38 -2.10
N ARG A 3 -3.82 -13.51 -2.60
CA ARG A 3 -4.28 -12.74 -3.77
C ARG A 3 -5.64 -12.06 -3.60
N GLU A 4 -6.53 -12.58 -2.75
CA GLU A 4 -7.87 -12.00 -2.56
C GLU A 4 -7.87 -10.74 -1.68
N ALA A 5 -6.98 -10.66 -0.69
CA ALA A 5 -6.88 -9.49 0.18
C ALA A 5 -6.41 -8.23 -0.58
N LEU A 6 -5.47 -8.39 -1.52
CA LEU A 6 -5.03 -7.28 -2.40
C LEU A 6 -6.17 -6.78 -3.28
N LYS A 7 -6.93 -7.68 -3.92
CA LYS A 7 -8.12 -7.28 -4.68
C LYS A 7 -9.12 -6.50 -3.82
N THR A 8 -9.34 -6.96 -2.59
CA THR A 8 -10.24 -6.28 -1.64
C THR A 8 -9.73 -4.88 -1.29
N LEU A 9 -8.42 -4.72 -1.09
CA LEU A 9 -7.80 -3.43 -0.78
C LEU A 9 -7.97 -2.41 -1.93
N PHE A 10 -7.87 -2.86 -3.18
CA PHE A 10 -8.01 -1.98 -4.35
C PHE A 10 -9.45 -1.86 -4.89
N HIS A 11 -10.38 -2.71 -4.43
CA HIS A 11 -11.76 -2.74 -4.90
C HIS A 11 -12.51 -1.39 -4.79
N PRO A 12 -12.36 -0.60 -3.71
CA PRO A 12 -13.04 0.69 -3.61
C PRO A 12 -12.69 1.67 -4.74
N PHE A 13 -11.45 1.66 -5.23
CA PHE A 13 -11.03 2.48 -6.38
C PHE A 13 -11.60 1.92 -7.68
N ALA A 14 -11.54 0.59 -7.87
CA ALA A 14 -12.05 -0.07 -9.08
C ALA A 14 -13.58 0.04 -9.27
N THR A 15 -14.31 0.44 -8.22
CA THR A 15 -15.76 0.62 -8.24
C THR A 15 -16.18 2.09 -8.12
N ASP A 16 -15.22 3.01 -8.20
CA ASP A 16 -15.42 4.46 -8.03
C ASP A 16 -16.11 4.83 -6.70
N ALA A 17 -15.99 3.97 -5.68
CA ALA A 17 -16.55 4.22 -4.36
C ALA A 17 -15.77 5.30 -3.59
N ILE A 18 -14.50 5.47 -3.94
CA ILE A 18 -13.61 6.54 -3.48
C ILE A 18 -12.84 7.09 -4.68
N GLN A 19 -12.36 8.33 -4.56
CA GLN A 19 -11.54 8.95 -5.60
C GLN A 19 -10.24 8.14 -5.81
N THR A 20 -9.96 7.82 -7.07
CA THR A 20 -8.71 7.16 -7.46
C THR A 20 -7.57 8.19 -7.47
N PRO A 21 -6.45 7.91 -6.79
CA PRO A 21 -5.27 8.78 -6.81
C PRO A 21 -4.66 8.89 -8.20
N GLY A 22 -4.40 10.12 -8.64
CA GLY A 22 -3.87 10.46 -9.96
C GLY A 22 -2.39 10.87 -9.95
N GLU A 23 -1.92 11.32 -11.11
CA GLU A 23 -0.53 11.75 -11.31
C GLU A 23 -0.16 12.89 -10.34
N GLY A 24 1.02 12.76 -9.71
CA GLY A 24 1.54 13.73 -8.74
C GLY A 24 1.16 13.46 -7.29
N GLU A 25 0.16 12.60 -7.03
CA GLU A 25 -0.16 12.13 -5.69
C GLU A 25 0.79 10.99 -5.26
N ARG A 26 1.11 10.95 -3.97
CA ARG A 26 2.02 9.97 -3.36
C ARG A 26 1.26 9.08 -2.39
N ILE A 27 1.28 7.78 -2.64
CA ILE A 27 0.59 6.78 -1.84
C ILE A 27 1.60 5.91 -1.10
N LEU A 28 1.48 5.86 0.23
CA LEU A 28 2.26 4.97 1.07
C LEU A 28 1.59 3.59 1.16
N PHE A 29 2.26 2.51 0.73
CA PHE A 29 1.71 1.16 0.84
C PHE A 29 2.42 0.31 1.91
N LEU A 30 1.79 0.15 3.07
CA LEU A 30 2.32 -0.60 4.22
C LEU A 30 1.90 -2.07 4.18
N GLY A 31 2.88 -2.96 4.37
CA GLY A 31 2.67 -4.41 4.23
C GLY A 31 2.58 -4.83 2.77
N ALA A 32 3.25 -4.10 1.87
CA ALA A 32 3.13 -4.28 0.44
C ALA A 32 3.46 -5.71 -0.01
N GLU A 33 2.64 -6.26 -0.90
CA GLU A 33 2.85 -7.55 -1.54
C GLU A 33 2.65 -7.42 -3.04
N ALA A 34 3.43 -8.18 -3.82
CA ALA A 34 3.31 -8.20 -5.26
C ALA A 34 2.09 -8.99 -5.74
N GLY A 35 1.62 -8.70 -6.96
CA GLY A 35 0.74 -9.59 -7.69
C GLY A 35 -0.69 -9.10 -7.91
N ASN A 36 -0.96 -7.81 -7.75
CA ASN A 36 -2.19 -7.19 -8.22
C ASN A 36 -1.89 -6.13 -9.27
N ALA A 37 -2.69 -6.10 -10.34
CA ALA A 37 -2.74 -4.93 -11.22
C ALA A 37 -3.43 -3.79 -10.46
N LEU A 38 -2.94 -2.57 -10.67
CA LEU A 38 -3.63 -1.39 -10.18
C LEU A 38 -4.92 -1.19 -10.97
N PRO A 39 -5.99 -0.65 -10.35
CA PRO A 39 -7.20 -0.25 -11.06
C PRO A 39 -6.91 0.76 -12.17
N ASP A 40 -7.75 0.79 -13.21
CA ASP A 40 -7.63 1.78 -14.28
C ASP A 40 -7.70 3.22 -13.70
N GLY A 41 -6.79 4.09 -14.16
CA GLY A 41 -6.69 5.47 -13.68
C GLY A 41 -5.99 5.66 -12.34
N PHE A 42 -5.43 4.60 -11.74
CA PHE A 42 -4.55 4.73 -10.58
C PHE A 42 -3.14 5.11 -11.04
N ASP A 43 -2.90 6.41 -11.14
CA ASP A 43 -1.67 6.99 -11.72
C ASP A 43 -0.75 7.62 -10.65
N ALA A 44 -1.09 7.48 -9.36
CA ALA A 44 -0.26 7.94 -8.26
C ALA A 44 1.03 7.14 -8.08
N GLU A 45 2.06 7.80 -7.54
CA GLU A 45 3.31 7.16 -7.17
C GLU A 45 3.13 6.33 -5.89
N ILE A 46 3.39 5.02 -5.97
CA ILE A 46 3.32 4.14 -4.79
C ILE A 46 4.70 3.93 -4.19
N THR A 47 4.87 4.29 -2.92
CA THR A 47 6.03 3.90 -2.10
C THR A 47 5.69 2.62 -1.33
N ALA A 48 6.28 1.49 -1.70
CA ALA A 48 5.93 0.17 -1.17
C ALA A 48 6.82 -0.23 0.02
N ILE A 49 6.23 -0.49 1.18
CA ILE A 49 6.96 -0.83 2.41
C ILE A 49 6.76 -2.29 2.78
N GLN A 50 7.86 -3.04 2.86
CA GLN A 50 7.85 -4.46 3.20
C GLN A 50 9.13 -4.91 3.92
N PRO A 51 9.13 -5.02 5.27
CA PRO A 51 10.31 -5.44 6.01
C PRO A 51 10.60 -6.95 5.88
N PHE A 52 9.61 -7.77 5.49
CA PHE A 52 9.82 -9.21 5.36
C PHE A 52 10.49 -9.55 4.03
N ARG A 53 11.79 -9.85 4.09
CA ARG A 53 12.68 -10.08 2.94
C ARG A 53 12.11 -10.99 1.83
N PRO A 54 11.44 -12.13 2.12
CA PRO A 54 10.87 -12.96 1.06
C PRO A 54 9.78 -12.26 0.24
N LEU A 55 8.92 -11.45 0.88
CA LEU A 55 7.90 -10.66 0.19
C LEU A 55 8.52 -9.45 -0.50
N PHE A 56 9.46 -8.77 0.16
CA PHE A 56 10.19 -7.64 -0.40
C PHE A 56 10.83 -7.97 -1.76
N ARG A 57 11.47 -9.14 -1.86
CA ARG A 57 12.09 -9.62 -3.11
C ARG A 57 11.11 -9.77 -4.28
N SER A 58 9.82 -9.91 -3.99
CA SER A 58 8.79 -10.00 -5.03
C SER A 58 8.33 -8.64 -5.54
N LEU A 59 8.59 -7.56 -4.77
CA LEU A 59 8.26 -6.19 -5.14
C LEU A 59 9.17 -5.71 -6.29
N ARG A 60 8.79 -4.58 -6.88
CA ARG A 60 9.50 -3.94 -7.99
C ARG A 60 9.95 -2.55 -7.54
N ASP A 61 9.91 -1.57 -8.43
CA ASP A 61 10.36 -0.21 -8.21
C ASP A 61 9.71 0.42 -6.97
N ASN A 62 10.39 1.42 -6.41
CA ASN A 62 9.96 2.21 -5.25
C ASN A 62 9.59 1.39 -3.99
N ALA A 63 10.34 0.31 -3.75
CA ALA A 63 10.15 -0.56 -2.59
C ALA A 63 11.25 -0.38 -1.54
N PHE A 64 10.86 -0.21 -0.28
CA PHE A 64 11.74 0.00 0.86
C PHE A 64 11.37 -0.92 2.03
N PRO A 65 12.34 -1.27 2.91
CA PRO A 65 12.03 -2.04 4.12
C PRO A 65 11.28 -1.20 5.17
N GLU A 66 11.49 0.10 5.17
CA GLU A 66 10.95 1.07 6.13
C GLU A 66 10.50 2.35 5.39
N PRO A 67 9.47 3.05 5.89
CA PRO A 67 9.00 4.29 5.28
C PRO A 67 9.91 5.48 5.62
N GLU A 68 10.13 6.32 4.62
CA GLU A 68 10.84 7.60 4.75
C GLU A 68 9.90 8.75 4.32
N GLY A 69 10.14 9.95 4.87
CA GLY A 69 9.36 11.15 4.55
C GLY A 69 7.96 11.21 5.16
N GLU A 70 7.28 12.34 4.92
CA GLU A 70 5.95 12.68 5.42
C GLU A 70 5.13 13.31 4.26
N ASP A 71 3.90 13.74 4.56
CA ASP A 71 2.98 14.42 3.63
C ASP A 71 2.56 13.56 2.42
N TYR A 72 2.30 12.28 2.63
CA TYR A 72 1.70 11.42 1.60
C TYR A 72 0.22 11.78 1.42
N ASP A 73 -0.29 11.75 0.20
CA ASP A 73 -1.69 12.08 -0.10
C ASP A 73 -2.66 10.96 0.33
N GLY A 74 -2.12 9.77 0.60
CA GLY A 74 -2.89 8.67 1.15
C GLY A 74 -2.03 7.45 1.51
N ALA A 75 -2.67 6.48 2.16
CA ALA A 75 -2.03 5.23 2.52
C ALA A 75 -2.91 4.01 2.22
N LEU A 76 -2.26 2.94 1.77
CA LEU A 76 -2.80 1.60 1.66
C LEU A 76 -2.19 0.75 2.77
N VAL A 77 -3.01 -0.01 3.50
CA VAL A 77 -2.53 -0.88 4.58
C VAL A 77 -3.04 -2.29 4.37
N LEU A 78 -2.14 -3.22 4.04
CA LEU A 78 -2.49 -4.63 3.97
C LEU A 78 -2.32 -5.28 5.34
N CYS A 79 -3.44 -5.54 6.01
CA CYS A 79 -3.45 -6.20 7.32
C CYS A 79 -3.20 -7.71 7.21
N GLY A 80 -2.26 -8.21 8.00
CA GLY A 80 -1.98 -9.64 8.16
C GLY A 80 -2.68 -10.26 9.36
N LYS A 81 -2.27 -11.47 9.73
CA LYS A 81 -2.81 -12.20 10.90
C LYS A 81 -2.33 -11.66 12.26
N HIS A 82 -1.35 -10.77 12.28
CA HIS A 82 -0.71 -10.27 13.50
C HIS A 82 -1.24 -8.90 13.87
N ARG A 83 -2.06 -8.85 14.92
CA ARG A 83 -2.72 -7.61 15.36
C ARG A 83 -1.75 -6.46 15.64
N GLY A 84 -0.71 -6.70 16.44
CA GLY A 84 0.24 -5.63 16.80
C GLY A 84 0.99 -5.06 15.61
N GLU A 85 1.30 -5.89 14.60
CA GLU A 85 1.90 -5.42 13.36
C GLU A 85 0.92 -4.55 12.56
N ASN A 86 -0.36 -4.94 12.49
CA ASN A 86 -1.39 -4.14 11.83
C ASN A 86 -1.62 -2.80 12.53
N GLU A 87 -1.66 -2.79 13.86
CA GLU A 87 -1.80 -1.56 14.66
C GLU A 87 -0.62 -0.60 14.42
N ASN A 88 0.62 -1.13 14.37
CA ASN A 88 1.79 -0.33 14.05
C ASN A 88 1.72 0.25 12.62
N ARG A 89 1.29 -0.54 11.63
CA ARG A 89 1.11 -0.04 10.25
C ARG A 89 0.04 1.06 10.18
N ILE A 90 -1.07 0.93 10.91
CA ILE A 90 -2.10 1.98 10.95
C ILE A 90 -1.56 3.26 11.60
N ALA A 91 -0.83 3.14 12.70
CA ALA A 91 -0.20 4.29 13.34
C ALA A 91 0.80 4.99 12.41
N GLU A 92 1.60 4.21 11.67
CA GLU A 92 2.55 4.72 10.69
C GLU A 92 1.87 5.46 9.54
N ALA A 93 0.75 4.92 9.02
CA ALA A 93 -0.04 5.58 7.99
C ALA A 93 -0.58 6.93 8.48
N LEU A 94 -1.16 6.97 9.68
CA LEU A 94 -1.73 8.19 10.26
C LEU A 94 -0.69 9.25 10.60
N ALA A 95 0.57 8.86 10.79
CA ALA A 95 1.65 9.79 11.10
C ALA A 95 2.25 10.46 9.85
N ARG A 96 2.00 9.91 8.66
CA ARG A 96 2.67 10.31 7.42
C ARG A 96 1.71 10.81 6.33
N VAL A 97 0.41 10.72 6.57
CA VAL A 97 -0.67 11.21 5.70
C VAL A 97 -1.33 12.42 6.34
#